data_AF-A0A7Y1A0A8-F1
#
_entry.id   AF-A0A7Y1A0A8-F1
#
_cell.length_a   1.000
_cell.length_b   1.000
_cell.length_c   1.000
_cell.angle_alpha   90.00
_cell.angle_beta   90.00
_cell.angle_gamma   90.00
#
_symmetry.space_group_name_H-M   'P 1'
#
loop_
_entity.id
_entity.type
_entity.pdbx_description
1 polymer ?
#
loop_
_entity_poly.entity_id
_entity_poly.type
_entity_poly.pdbx_seq_one_letter_code
_entity_poly.pdbx_strand_id
1 'polypeptide(L)'
;AVHLDLGDEAGLAAEAEDAVALGCTATVCLHPRQVPVVRSAYTPAPEAVERARRVLAAAEGRHGAFELDGTMVDEVVLAQARAVLRRADAARPASP
;
A
#
# COMPACT_ATOMS: atom_id res chain seq x y z
N ALA A 1 -16.28 -2.32 -6.10
CA ALA A 1 -17.54 -2.98 -5.74
C ALA A 1 -17.83 -2.73 -4.26
N VAL A 2 -19.02 -3.05 -3.76
CA VAL A 2 -19.32 -3.02 -2.32
C VAL A 2 -19.59 -4.47 -1.89
N HIS A 3 -18.82 -4.96 -0.93
CA HIS A 3 -18.95 -6.34 -0.44
C HIS A 3 -20.14 -6.44 0.52
N LEU A 4 -21.20 -7.14 0.11
CA LEU A 4 -22.50 -7.17 0.78
C LEU A 4 -22.64 -8.35 1.76
N ASP A 5 -21.89 -9.43 1.56
CA ASP A 5 -21.94 -10.59 2.46
C ASP A 5 -21.12 -10.29 3.72
N LEU A 6 -21.80 -10.23 4.88
CA LEU A 6 -21.13 -9.95 6.15
C LEU A 6 -20.47 -11.19 6.77
N GLY A 7 -20.77 -12.39 6.27
CA GLY A 7 -20.18 -13.65 6.71
C GLY A 7 -18.92 -14.04 5.93
N ASP A 8 -18.72 -13.48 4.73
CA ASP A 8 -17.60 -13.81 3.85
C ASP A 8 -16.39 -12.87 4.03
N GLU A 9 -15.70 -13.01 5.17
CA GLU A 9 -14.51 -12.22 5.46
C GLU A 9 -13.35 -12.52 4.48
N ALA A 10 -13.30 -13.73 3.92
CA ALA A 10 -12.27 -14.13 2.95
C ALA A 10 -12.50 -13.48 1.57
N GLY A 11 -13.73 -13.46 1.08
CA GLY A 11 -14.10 -12.75 -0.14
C GLY A 11 -13.86 -11.25 -0.01
N LEU A 12 -14.20 -10.65 1.14
CA LEU A 12 -13.88 -9.26 1.44
C LEU A 12 -12.37 -8.99 1.37
N ALA A 13 -11.54 -9.87 1.93
CA ALA A 13 -10.08 -9.72 1.90
C ALA A 13 -9.55 -9.74 0.45
N ALA A 14 -9.99 -10.71 -0.35
CA ALA A 14 -9.59 -10.84 -1.75
C ALA A 14 -10.01 -9.62 -2.59
N GLU A 15 -11.25 -9.13 -2.43
CA GLU A 15 -11.71 -7.90 -3.11
C GLU A 15 -10.91 -6.66 -2.68
N ALA A 16 -10.57 -6.55 -1.39
CA ALA A 16 -9.78 -5.44 -0.88
C ALA A 16 -8.35 -5.48 -1.42
N GLU A 17 -7.71 -6.65 -1.46
CA GLU A 17 -6.37 -6.84 -2.02
C GLU A 17 -6.33 -6.51 -3.52
N ASP A 18 -7.34 -6.93 -4.28
CA ASP A 18 -7.46 -6.59 -5.70
C ASP A 18 -7.62 -5.07 -5.91
N ALA A 19 -8.48 -4.42 -5.11
CA ALA A 19 -8.61 -2.96 -5.15
C ALA A 19 -7.29 -2.25 -4.85
N VAL A 20 -6.50 -2.76 -3.89
CA VAL A 20 -5.16 -2.22 -3.59
C VAL A 20 -4.20 -2.42 -4.75
N ALA A 21 -4.22 -3.59 -5.40
CA ALA A 21 -3.39 -3.88 -6.57
C ALA A 21 -3.73 -2.96 -7.76
N LEU A 22 -5.00 -2.57 -7.91
CA LEU A 22 -5.47 -1.60 -8.90
C LEU A 22 -5.16 -0.14 -8.53
N GLY A 23 -4.59 0.11 -7.35
CA GLY A 23 -4.19 1.44 -6.89
C GLY A 23 -5.26 2.20 -6.10
N CYS A 24 -6.36 1.55 -5.70
CA CYS A 24 -7.34 2.18 -4.82
C CYS A 24 -6.73 2.48 -3.44
N THR A 25 -7.13 3.62 -2.86
CA THR A 25 -6.65 4.09 -1.56
C THR A 25 -7.66 3.92 -0.43
N ALA A 26 -8.92 3.57 -0.75
CA ALA A 26 -9.94 3.20 0.21
C ALA A 26 -10.96 2.24 -0.43
N THR A 27 -11.72 1.55 0.43
CA THR A 27 -12.94 0.80 0.08
C THR A 27 -14.01 1.08 1.13
N VAL A 28 -15.28 0.94 0.74
CA VAL A 28 -16.42 1.19 1.64
C VAL A 28 -16.62 0.00 2.58
N CYS A 29 -16.77 0.27 3.88
CA CYS A 29 -17.23 -0.71 4.87
C CYS A 29 -18.69 -0.39 5.25
N LEU A 30 -19.57 -1.37 5.17
CA LEU A 30 -20.97 -1.30 5.60
C LEU A 30 -21.14 -1.66 7.09
N HIS A 31 -20.24 -2.48 7.63
CA HIS A 31 -20.31 -2.99 8.99
C HIS A 31 -18.96 -2.89 9.71
N PRO A 32 -18.90 -2.61 11.03
CA PRO A 32 -17.65 -2.51 11.78
C PRO A 32 -16.73 -3.73 11.67
N ARG A 33 -17.29 -4.93 11.49
CA ARG A 33 -16.51 -6.18 11.30
C ARG A 33 -15.66 -6.20 10.03
N GLN A 34 -16.00 -5.41 9.02
CA GLN A 34 -15.24 -5.32 7.77
C GLN A 34 -13.97 -4.46 7.94
N VAL A 35 -13.95 -3.56 8.94
CA VAL A 35 -12.89 -2.58 9.14
C VAL A 35 -11.51 -3.24 9.37
N PRO A 36 -11.35 -4.26 10.23
CA PRO A 36 -10.04 -4.89 10.42
C PRO A 36 -9.52 -5.57 9.15
N VAL A 37 -10.40 -6.26 8.42
CA VAL A 37 -10.05 -6.96 7.17
C VAL A 37 -9.59 -5.98 6.10
N VAL A 38 -10.37 -4.92 5.86
CA VAL A 38 -10.02 -3.87 4.89
C VAL A 38 -8.76 -3.14 5.32
N ARG A 39 -8.60 -2.77 6.60
CA ARG A 39 -7.38 -2.10 7.07
C ARG A 39 -6.14 -2.99 6.88
N SER A 40 -6.25 -4.29 7.11
CA SER A 40 -5.15 -5.22 6.88
C SER A 40 -4.70 -5.20 5.42
N ALA A 41 -5.63 -5.34 4.47
CA ALA A 41 -5.32 -5.31 3.03
C ALA A 41 -4.71 -3.98 2.58
N TYR A 42 -5.16 -2.86 3.16
CA TYR A 42 -4.68 -1.53 2.78
C TYR A 42 -3.36 -1.12 3.43
N THR A 43 -2.92 -1.84 4.48
CA THR A 43 -1.65 -1.61 5.18
C THR A 43 -0.51 -2.29 4.43
N PRO A 44 0.50 -1.55 3.95
CA PRO A 44 1.64 -2.15 3.28
C PRO A 44 2.42 -3.09 4.22
N ALA A 45 2.93 -4.19 3.67
CA ALA A 45 3.84 -5.08 4.39
C ALA A 45 5.12 -4.33 4.82
N PRO A 46 5.71 -4.66 6.00
CA PRO A 46 6.93 -4.00 6.49
C PRO A 46 8.08 -3.98 5.47
N GLU A 47 8.27 -5.07 4.74
CA GLU A 47 9.32 -5.23 3.74
C GLU A 47 9.14 -4.28 2.56
N ALA A 48 7.89 -4.03 2.16
CA ALA A 48 7.56 -3.07 1.11
C ALA A 48 7.89 -1.64 1.56
N VAL A 49 7.60 -1.31 2.82
CA VAL A 49 7.94 -0.01 3.42
C VAL A 49 9.46 0.19 3.47
N GLU A 50 10.21 -0.82 3.92
CA GLU A 50 11.67 -0.77 3.94
C GLU A 50 12.28 -0.60 2.55
N ARG A 51 11.81 -1.37 1.56
CA ARG A 51 12.25 -1.23 0.17
C ARG A 51 11.94 0.16 -0.38
N ALA A 52 10.75 0.69 -0.12
CA ALA A 52 10.38 2.05 -0.54
C ALA A 52 11.31 3.12 0.05
N ARG A 53 11.69 3.00 1.33
CA ARG A 53 12.67 3.89 1.96
C ARG A 53 14.05 3.80 1.29
N ARG A 54 14.55 2.58 1.04
CA ARG A 54 15.85 2.37 0.36
C ARG A 54 15.87 2.97 -1.05
N VAL A 55 14.80 2.77 -1.82
CA VAL A 55 14.66 3.30 -3.17
C VAL A 55 14.73 4.83 -3.18
N LEU A 56 14.00 5.50 -2.28
CA LEU A 56 13.98 6.95 -2.21
C LEU A 56 15.30 7.53 -1.71
N ALA A 57 15.92 6.91 -0.71
CA ALA A 57 17.24 7.31 -0.23
C ALA A 57 18.31 7.16 -1.33
N ALA A 58 18.26 6.08 -2.12
CA ALA A 58 19.19 5.87 -3.22
C ALA A 58 19.04 6.89 -4.37
N ALA A 59 17.88 7.53 -4.48
CA ALA A 59 17.61 8.56 -5.48
C ALA A 59 18.11 9.95 -5.08
N GLU A 60 18.50 10.17 -3.81
CA GLU A 60 19.00 11.46 -3.34
C GLU A 60 20.23 11.90 -4.15
N GLY A 61 20.17 13.11 -4.70
CA GLY A 61 21.25 13.66 -5.53
C GLY A 61 21.42 13.01 -6.90
N ARG A 62 20.54 12.09 -7.30
CA ARG A 62 20.51 11.48 -8.63
C ARG A 62 19.41 12.11 -9.48
N HIS A 63 19.65 12.14 -10.80
CA HIS A 63 18.69 12.60 -11.79
C HIS A 63 18.49 11.53 -12.85
N GLY A 64 17.25 11.34 -13.29
CA GLY A 64 16.91 10.31 -14.27
C GLY A 64 16.92 8.89 -13.69
N ALA A 65 16.90 7.90 -14.58
CA ALA A 65 16.89 6.49 -14.20
C ALA A 65 18.27 6.00 -13.74
N PHE A 66 18.30 5.08 -12.78
CA PHE A 66 19.52 4.48 -12.26
C PHE A 66 19.31 3.01 -11.87
N GLU A 67 20.39 2.26 -11.69
CA GLU A 67 20.33 0.88 -11.19
C GLU A 67 20.46 0.84 -9.65
N LEU A 68 19.63 0.01 -9.01
CA LEU A 68 19.70 -0.35 -7.60
C LEU A 68 19.45 -1.86 -7.45
N ASP A 69 20.40 -2.59 -6.86
CA ASP A 69 20.33 -4.04 -6.65
C ASP A 69 19.95 -4.83 -7.92
N GLY A 70 20.54 -4.48 -9.07
CA GLY A 70 20.24 -5.11 -10.36
C GLY A 70 18.88 -4.74 -10.97
N THR A 71 18.17 -3.77 -10.39
CA THR A 71 16.85 -3.31 -10.87
C THR A 71 16.92 -1.86 -11.35
N MET A 72 16.28 -1.56 -12.48
CA MET A 72 16.12 -0.18 -12.95
C MET A 72 15.12 0.57 -12.06
N VAL A 73 15.54 1.74 -11.57
CA VAL A 73 14.72 2.69 -10.81
C VAL A 73 14.56 3.94 -11.65
N ASP A 74 13.31 4.34 -11.88
CA ASP A 74 12.93 5.57 -12.57
C ASP A 74 11.81 6.28 -11.80
N GLU A 75 11.25 7.34 -12.38
CA GLU A 75 10.20 8.13 -11.74
C GLU A 75 8.93 7.32 -11.42
N VAL A 76 8.62 6.27 -12.19
CA VAL A 76 7.48 5.39 -11.91
C VAL A 76 7.73 4.60 -10.63
N VAL A 77 8.92 4.01 -10.50
CA VAL A 77 9.32 3.27 -9.29
C VAL A 77 9.38 4.20 -8.07
N LEU A 78 9.89 5.43 -8.24
CA LEU A 78 9.90 6.45 -7.18
C LEU A 78 8.48 6.84 -6.76
N ALA A 79 7.55 6.99 -7.71
CA ALA A 79 6.16 7.29 -7.41
C ALA A 79 5.47 6.17 -6.62
N GLN A 80 5.73 4.91 -6.97
CA GLN A 80 5.26 3.74 -6.23
C GLN A 80 5.83 3.71 -4.81
N ALA A 81 7.14 3.94 -4.64
CA ALA A 81 7.77 3.99 -3.32
C ALA A 81 7.15 5.07 -2.42
N ARG A 82 6.92 6.28 -2.95
CA ARG A 82 6.23 7.34 -2.21
C ARG A 82 4.79 6.97 -1.85
N ALA A 83 4.08 6.26 -2.74
CA ALA A 83 2.72 5.81 -2.46
C ALA A 83 2.67 4.78 -1.31
N VAL A 84 3.63 3.84 -1.27
CA VAL A 84 3.77 2.88 -0.16
C VAL A 84 3.99 3.62 1.16
N LEU A 85 4.91 4.58 1.21
CA LEU A 85 5.18 5.33 2.45
C LEU A 85 3.97 6.13 2.93
N ARG A 86 3.25 6.82 2.02
CA ARG A 86 2.01 7.52 2.39
C ARG A 86 0.96 6.60 3.01
N ARG A 87 0.82 5.38 2.48
CA ARG A 87 -0.12 4.38 3.03
C ARG A 87 0.31 3.88 4.39
N ALA A 88 1.60 3.63 4.58
CA ALA A 88 2.16 3.25 5.87
C ALA A 88 1.94 4.34 6.94
N ASP A 89 2.12 5.62 6.57
CA ASP A 89 1.89 6.75 7.47
C ASP A 89 0.42 6.88 7.87
N ALA A 90 -0.51 6.64 6.94
CA ALA A 90 -1.94 6.68 7.20
C ALA A 90 -2.45 5.49 8.03
N ALA A 91 -1.80 4.33 7.94
CA ALA A 91 -2.13 3.14 8.73
C ALA A 91 -1.63 3.25 10.18
N ARG A 92 -0.66 4.13 10.44
CA ARG A 92 -0.10 4.33 11.77
C ARG A 92 -1.18 4.92 12.68
N PRO A 93 -1.42 4.33 13.88
CA PRO A 93 -2.38 4.89 14.81
C PRO A 93 -1.99 6.33 15.16
N ALA A 94 -2.96 7.23 15.22
CA ALA A 94 -2.73 8.57 15.72
C ALA A 94 -2.14 8.47 17.14
N SER A 95 -1.01 9.13 17.38
CA SER A 95 -0.52 9.29 18.75
C SER A 95 -1.60 9.98 19.59
N PRO A 96 -1.78 9.58 20.86
CA PRO A 96 -2.72 10.22 21.78
C PRO A 96 -2.38 11.70 22.02
#